data_AF-A0A538NT45-F1
#
_entry.id   AF-A0A538NT45-F1
#
_cell.length_a   1.000
_cell.length_b   1.000
_cell.length_c   1.000
_cell.angle_alpha   90.00
_cell.angle_beta   90.00
_cell.angle_gamma   90.00
#
_symmetry.space_group_name_H-M   'P 1'
#
loop_
_entity.id
_entity.type
_entity.pdbx_description
1 polymer ?
#
loop_
_entity_poly.entity_id
_entity_poly.type
_entity_poly.pdbx_seq_one_letter_code
_entity_poly.pdbx_strand_id
1 'polypeptide(L)'
;MKKILAAFLIFSSIGLSVIALGVGGSATPRPNASADAFNQGQNVDTSSAIVQLKGDPLSIHSATKPAPGKKIDFNNYTVRSYRAQLSAGRNDFRRWLRANASRARITSQYEVSLNAVAVQLNGTPLETIAA
;
A
#
# COMPACT_ATOMS: atom_id res chain seq x y z
N MET A 1 -9.53 -15.67 42.81
CA MET A 1 -10.35 -14.50 42.41
C MET A 1 -9.75 -13.85 41.17
N LYS A 2 -10.61 -13.53 40.18
CA LYS A 2 -10.34 -12.98 38.83
C LYS A 2 -9.68 -13.98 37.83
N LYS A 3 -10.39 -14.55 36.83
CA LYS A 3 -11.10 -14.01 35.62
C LYS A 3 -10.07 -13.69 34.51
N ILE A 4 -10.09 -14.16 33.25
CA ILE A 4 -11.10 -14.76 32.35
C ILE A 4 -10.35 -15.54 31.24
N LEU A 5 -10.84 -16.72 30.87
CA LEU A 5 -10.64 -17.32 29.54
C LEU A 5 -11.98 -17.23 28.82
N ALA A 6 -12.00 -16.74 27.58
CA ALA A 6 -13.15 -16.92 26.70
C ALA A 6 -12.67 -17.00 25.26
N ALA A 7 -12.88 -18.17 24.67
CA ALA A 7 -12.57 -18.52 23.31
C ALA A 7 -13.86 -18.78 22.52
N PHE A 8 -13.70 -18.67 21.21
CA PHE A 8 -14.48 -19.28 20.13
C PHE A 8 -15.74 -18.60 19.56
N LEU A 9 -15.66 -18.53 18.23
CA LEU A 9 -16.61 -18.15 17.18
C LEU A 9 -17.92 -18.95 17.23
N ILE A 10 -19.02 -18.29 16.84
CA ILE A 10 -20.25 -18.95 16.39
C ILE A 10 -20.61 -18.40 15.01
N PHE A 11 -20.49 -19.27 14.00
CA PHE A 11 -21.21 -19.16 12.74
C PHE A 11 -22.71 -19.36 13.05
N SER A 12 -23.56 -18.40 12.73
CA SER A 12 -25.02 -18.58 12.78
C SER A 12 -25.60 -18.32 11.40
N SER A 13 -26.07 -19.41 10.80
CA SER A 13 -26.91 -19.48 9.61
C SER A 13 -28.17 -18.65 9.80
N ILE A 14 -28.45 -17.73 8.87
CA ILE A 14 -29.71 -16.99 8.84
C ILE A 14 -30.81 -17.96 8.42
N GLY A 15 -31.70 -18.26 9.36
CA GLY A 15 -32.88 -19.08 9.15
C GLY A 15 -33.87 -18.42 8.20
N LEU A 16 -34.42 -19.24 7.30
CA LEU A 16 -35.63 -18.93 6.53
C LEU A 16 -36.78 -18.69 7.52
N SER A 17 -37.22 -17.44 7.66
CA SER A 17 -38.40 -17.07 8.44
C SER A 17 -39.56 -16.78 7.50
N VAL A 18 -40.60 -17.61 7.63
CA VAL A 18 -41.89 -17.48 6.95
C VAL A 18 -42.61 -16.26 7.52
N ILE A 19 -43.03 -15.31 6.69
CA ILE A 19 -43.86 -14.17 7.14
C ILE A 19 -45.21 -14.25 6.43
N ALA A 20 -46.24 -14.41 7.26
CA ALA A 20 -47.64 -14.46 6.92
C ALA A 20 -48.14 -13.12 6.34
N LEU A 21 -49.06 -13.20 5.38
CA LEU A 21 -49.78 -12.06 4.81
C LEU A 21 -50.72 -11.44 5.87
N GLY A 22 -50.35 -10.26 6.35
CA GLY A 22 -51.22 -9.39 7.16
C GLY A 22 -51.44 -8.06 6.45
N VAL A 23 -52.68 -7.81 6.05
CA VAL A 23 -53.17 -6.54 5.47
C VAL A 23 -53.19 -5.46 6.55
N GLY A 24 -52.60 -4.29 6.23
CA GLY A 24 -52.88 -3.02 6.90
C GLY A 24 -51.86 -2.58 7.96
N GLY A 25 -51.06 -1.56 7.64
CA GLY A 25 -50.22 -0.86 8.61
C GLY A 25 -49.12 -0.02 7.98
N SER A 26 -49.36 1.29 7.91
CA SER A 26 -48.41 2.40 7.84
C SER A 26 -47.04 2.13 7.18
N ALA A 27 -46.96 2.36 5.87
CA ALA A 27 -45.70 2.40 5.15
C ALA A 27 -44.88 3.63 5.58
N THR A 28 -43.98 3.45 6.54
CA THR A 28 -42.80 4.32 6.64
C THR A 28 -42.02 4.14 5.34
N PRO A 29 -41.58 5.22 4.64
CA PRO A 29 -40.75 5.07 3.46
C PRO A 29 -39.42 4.47 3.93
N ARG A 30 -39.27 3.15 3.79
CA ARG A 30 -37.99 2.50 4.00
C ARG A 30 -37.11 2.98 2.84
N PRO A 31 -36.00 3.70 3.09
CA PRO A 31 -35.13 4.11 2.00
C PRO A 31 -34.68 2.85 1.26
N ASN A 32 -34.96 2.80 -0.05
CA ASN A 32 -34.43 1.77 -0.92
C ASN A 32 -32.91 1.82 -0.79
N ALA A 33 -32.31 0.73 -0.30
CA ALA A 33 -30.87 0.58 -0.30
C ALA A 33 -30.42 0.38 -1.75
N SER A 34 -30.29 1.47 -2.51
CA SER A 34 -29.67 1.43 -3.84
C SER A 34 -28.21 1.11 -3.65
N ALA A 35 -27.72 0.06 -4.31
CA ALA A 35 -26.29 -0.24 -4.37
C ALA A 35 -25.49 0.90 -5.02
N ASP A 36 -26.15 1.84 -5.70
CA ASP A 36 -25.53 3.01 -6.33
C ASP A 36 -25.17 4.12 -5.33
N ALA A 37 -25.71 4.07 -4.10
CA ALA A 37 -25.41 5.04 -3.05
C ALA A 37 -24.14 4.67 -2.27
N PHE A 38 -23.04 4.37 -2.98
CA PHE A 38 -21.72 4.29 -2.34
C PHE A 38 -21.17 5.70 -2.13
N ASN A 39 -21.32 6.22 -0.92
CA ASN A 39 -20.50 7.33 -0.45
C ASN A 39 -19.07 6.82 -0.21
N GLN A 40 -18.29 6.64 -1.27
CA GLN A 40 -16.86 6.38 -1.13
C GLN A 40 -16.17 7.70 -0.82
N GLY A 41 -16.03 8.02 0.46
CA GLY A 41 -15.04 9.02 0.88
C GLY A 41 -13.65 8.62 0.37
N GLN A 42 -12.73 9.58 0.26
CA GLN A 42 -11.35 9.27 -0.12
C GLN A 42 -10.77 8.24 0.84
N ASN A 43 -10.44 7.05 0.33
CA ASN A 43 -9.70 6.04 1.07
C ASN A 43 -8.21 6.31 0.88
N VAL A 44 -7.63 7.08 1.80
CA VAL A 44 -6.20 7.43 1.79
C VAL A 44 -5.45 6.45 2.68
N ASP A 45 -4.45 5.75 2.13
CA ASP A 45 -3.55 4.92 2.92
C ASP A 45 -2.55 5.80 3.68
N THR A 46 -2.69 5.85 5.01
CA THR A 46 -1.76 6.56 5.91
C THR A 46 -0.76 5.62 6.59
N SER A 47 -0.77 4.33 6.23
CA SER A 47 0.08 3.30 6.83
C SER A 47 1.38 3.08 6.05
N SER A 48 1.44 3.54 4.80
CA SER A 48 2.55 3.34 3.87
C SER A 48 3.00 4.64 3.23
N ALA A 49 4.26 4.69 2.79
CA ALA A 49 4.84 5.81 2.08
C ALA A 49 5.73 5.33 0.92
N ILE A 50 5.76 6.10 -0.17
CA ILE A 50 6.75 5.94 -1.25
C ILE A 50 7.78 7.05 -1.10
N VAL A 51 9.02 6.69 -0.83
CA VAL A 51 10.13 7.63 -0.72
C VAL A 51 10.89 7.63 -2.03
N GLN A 52 10.77 8.72 -2.78
CA GLN A 52 11.55 8.93 -4.01
C GLN A 52 12.96 9.36 -3.65
N LEU A 53 13.94 8.63 -4.17
CA LEU A 53 15.35 8.91 -3.95
C LEU A 53 15.90 9.77 -5.09
N LYS A 54 16.98 10.49 -4.80
CA LYS A 54 17.70 11.27 -5.81
C LYS A 54 18.31 10.36 -6.88
N GLY A 55 18.36 10.87 -8.10
CA GLY A 55 18.89 10.17 -9.27
C GLY A 55 17.81 9.61 -10.17
N ASP A 56 18.08 9.64 -11.46
CA ASP A 56 17.15 9.20 -12.49
C ASP A 56 16.89 7.69 -12.42
N PRO A 57 15.66 7.23 -12.71
CA PRO A 57 15.41 5.82 -12.92
C PRO A 57 16.04 5.32 -14.24
N LEU A 58 16.20 3.99 -14.36
CA LEU A 58 16.83 3.35 -15.51
C LEU A 58 16.19 3.70 -16.86
N SER A 59 14.90 4.01 -16.87
CA SER A 59 14.14 4.31 -18.08
C SER A 59 14.44 5.68 -18.69
N ILE A 60 14.98 6.62 -17.93
CA ILE A 60 15.23 7.99 -18.41
C ILE A 60 16.69 8.42 -18.29
N HIS A 61 17.49 7.76 -17.46
CA HIS A 61 18.90 8.08 -17.29
C HIS A 61 19.65 7.92 -18.63
N SER A 62 20.44 8.92 -19.00
CA SER A 62 21.06 9.04 -20.33
C SER A 62 21.87 7.80 -20.77
N ALA A 63 22.55 7.15 -19.84
CA ALA A 63 23.39 5.98 -20.12
C ALA A 63 22.64 4.63 -20.18
N THR A 64 21.39 4.57 -19.74
CA THR A 64 20.63 3.31 -19.60
C THR A 64 19.25 3.33 -20.26
N LYS A 65 18.77 4.53 -20.62
CA LYS A 65 17.56 4.74 -21.38
C LYS A 65 17.61 3.95 -22.70
N PRO A 66 16.61 3.11 -22.99
CA PRO A 66 16.58 2.37 -24.23
C PRO A 66 16.26 3.30 -25.41
N ALA A 67 16.73 2.93 -26.60
CA ALA A 67 16.28 3.57 -27.83
C ALA A 67 14.75 3.44 -27.97
N PRO A 68 14.07 4.38 -28.66
CA PRO A 68 12.63 4.29 -28.90
C PRO A 68 12.22 2.93 -29.47
N GLY A 69 11.17 2.33 -28.89
CA GLY A 69 10.70 0.99 -29.28
C GLY A 69 11.54 -0.19 -28.77
N LYS A 70 12.59 0.06 -27.98
CA LYS A 70 13.40 -0.98 -27.33
C LYS A 70 13.14 -1.08 -25.84
N LYS A 71 13.45 -2.25 -25.28
CA LYS A 71 13.44 -2.50 -23.82
C LYS A 71 14.82 -2.22 -23.25
N ILE A 72 14.87 -1.91 -21.95
CA ILE A 72 16.13 -1.85 -21.21
C ILE A 72 16.77 -3.24 -21.23
N ASP A 73 18.03 -3.32 -21.63
CA ASP A 73 18.82 -4.54 -21.55
C ASP A 73 19.48 -4.65 -20.17
N PHE A 74 18.91 -5.49 -19.30
CA PHE A 74 19.43 -5.70 -17.95
C PHE A 74 20.74 -6.49 -17.88
N ASN A 75 21.17 -7.11 -18.99
CA ASN A 75 22.44 -7.82 -19.08
C ASN A 75 23.60 -6.89 -19.47
N ASN A 76 23.29 -5.72 -20.03
CA ASN A 76 24.28 -4.71 -20.39
C ASN A 76 25.08 -4.24 -19.16
N TYR A 77 26.41 -4.17 -19.31
CA TYR A 77 27.31 -3.77 -18.23
C TYR A 77 26.96 -2.39 -17.64
N THR A 78 26.68 -1.39 -18.48
CA THR A 78 26.31 -0.03 -18.06
C THR A 78 25.03 -0.03 -17.24
N VAL A 79 24.02 -0.81 -17.66
CA VAL A 79 22.76 -0.95 -16.92
C VAL A 79 23.00 -1.61 -15.56
N ARG A 80 23.80 -2.69 -15.50
CA ARG A 80 24.14 -3.36 -14.24
C ARG A 80 24.93 -2.46 -13.30
N SER A 81 25.89 -1.70 -13.82
CA SER A 81 26.69 -0.73 -13.08
C SER A 81 25.78 0.34 -12.45
N TYR A 82 24.91 0.95 -13.25
CA TYR A 82 24.01 1.98 -12.74
C TYR A 82 23.00 1.43 -11.72
N ARG A 83 22.49 0.20 -11.90
CA ARG A 83 21.66 -0.47 -10.89
C ARG A 83 22.38 -0.66 -9.57
N ALA A 84 23.67 -1.00 -9.59
CA ALA A 84 24.48 -1.08 -8.37
C ALA A 84 24.60 0.28 -7.68
N GLN A 85 24.76 1.37 -8.44
CA GLN A 85 24.75 2.73 -7.89
C GLN A 85 23.41 3.10 -7.24
N LEU A 86 22.28 2.84 -7.92
CA LEU A 86 20.95 3.07 -7.33
C LEU A 86 20.72 2.21 -6.07
N SER A 87 21.20 0.97 -6.08
CA SER A 87 21.16 0.07 -4.93
C SER A 87 21.97 0.59 -3.74
N ALA A 88 23.11 1.24 -3.98
CA ALA A 88 23.88 1.90 -2.93
C ALA A 88 23.05 3.01 -2.25
N GLY A 89 22.40 3.88 -3.03
CA GLY A 89 21.51 4.92 -2.49
C GLY A 89 20.35 4.36 -1.67
N ARG A 90 19.73 3.25 -2.11
CA ARG A 90 18.68 2.55 -1.33
C ARG A 90 19.23 1.92 -0.06
N ASN A 91 20.44 1.38 -0.10
CA ASN A 91 21.10 0.84 1.09
C ASN A 91 21.44 1.94 2.10
N ASP A 92 21.77 3.14 1.64
CA ASP A 92 22.01 4.30 2.51
C ASP A 92 20.72 4.71 3.20
N PHE A 93 19.63 4.84 2.43
CA PHE A 93 18.30 5.09 2.99
C PHE A 93 17.88 4.00 3.98
N ARG A 94 18.13 2.72 3.68
CA ARG A 94 17.86 1.61 4.60
C ARG A 94 18.63 1.74 5.91
N ARG A 95 19.89 2.17 5.88
CA ARG A 95 20.68 2.40 7.10
C ARG A 95 20.12 3.56 7.90
N TRP A 96 19.78 4.66 7.23
CA TRP A 96 19.13 5.81 7.84
C TRP A 96 17.79 5.43 8.49
N LEU A 97 16.97 4.61 7.83
CA LEU A 97 15.67 4.16 8.34
C LEU A 97 15.84 3.37 9.64
N ARG A 98 16.86 2.50 9.72
CA ARG A 98 17.14 1.72 10.94
C ARG A 98 17.53 2.61 12.13
N ALA A 99 18.17 3.74 11.88
CA ALA A 99 18.61 4.68 12.92
C ALA A 99 17.49 5.64 13.36
N ASN A 100 16.65 6.11 12.43
CA ASN A 100 15.69 7.19 12.67
C ASN A 100 14.23 6.69 12.78
N ALA A 101 13.91 5.56 12.16
CA ALA A 101 12.56 5.03 12.02
C ALA A 101 12.57 3.49 12.13
N SER A 102 13.12 2.94 13.21
CA SER A 102 13.40 1.50 13.37
C SER A 102 12.16 0.60 13.26
N ARG A 103 10.96 1.15 13.48
CA ARG A 103 9.67 0.46 13.32
C ARG A 103 9.25 0.37 11.85
N ALA A 104 9.63 1.34 11.03
CA ALA A 104 9.30 1.37 9.62
C ALA A 104 10.04 0.26 8.86
N ARG A 105 9.39 -0.33 7.85
CA ARG A 105 9.91 -1.46 7.08
C ARG A 105 9.82 -1.20 5.60
N ILE A 106 10.92 -1.41 4.89
CA ILE A 106 10.92 -1.40 3.43
C ILE A 106 10.17 -2.62 2.93
N THR A 107 9.13 -2.40 2.12
CA THR A 107 8.30 -3.48 1.54
C THR A 107 8.62 -3.72 0.08
N SER A 108 9.05 -2.69 -0.65
CA SER A 108 9.40 -2.79 -2.06
C SER A 108 10.44 -1.75 -2.46
N GLN A 109 11.15 -2.02 -3.55
CA GLN A 109 12.16 -1.13 -4.13
C GLN A 109 11.89 -0.98 -5.62
N TYR A 110 12.08 0.23 -6.12
CA TYR A 110 11.83 0.60 -7.51
C TYR A 110 13.08 1.23 -8.11
N GLU A 111 13.35 0.90 -9.38
CA GLU A 111 14.49 1.44 -10.12
C GLU A 111 14.25 1.64 -11.62
N VAL A 112 13.19 1.02 -12.19
CA VAL A 112 12.97 1.01 -13.64
C VAL A 112 12.33 2.30 -14.12
N SER A 113 11.12 2.59 -13.64
CA SER A 113 10.36 3.80 -14.01
C SER A 113 10.41 4.89 -12.94
N LEU A 114 10.80 4.51 -11.73
CA LEU A 114 10.88 5.36 -10.56
C LEU A 114 12.06 4.86 -9.72
N ASN A 115 12.88 5.77 -9.21
CA ASN A 115 13.91 5.46 -8.22
C ASN A 115 13.35 5.74 -6.83
N ALA A 116 12.80 4.71 -6.18
CA ALA A 116 12.10 4.89 -4.91
C ALA A 116 12.09 3.63 -4.05
N VAL A 117 11.68 3.79 -2.80
CA VAL A 117 11.48 2.73 -1.82
C VAL A 117 10.08 2.85 -1.22
N ALA A 118 9.31 1.77 -1.26
CA ALA A 118 8.06 1.68 -0.50
C ALA A 118 8.37 1.29 0.95
N VAL A 119 7.75 2.00 1.88
CA VAL A 119 7.95 1.84 3.31
C VAL A 119 6.60 1.69 4.00
N GLN A 120 6.44 0.62 4.77
CA GLN A 120 5.39 0.50 5.77
C GLN A 120 5.82 1.26 7.03
N LEU A 121 4.99 2.17 7.51
CA LEU A 121 5.33 3.07 8.61
C LEU A 121 5.29 2.39 9.99
N ASN A 122 4.37 1.44 10.22
CA ASN A 122 4.21 0.72 11.49
C ASN A 122 4.14 1.62 12.75
N GLY A 123 3.45 2.74 12.62
CA GLY A 123 3.30 3.76 13.67
C GLY A 123 4.41 4.81 13.70
N THR A 124 5.36 4.78 12.76
CA THR A 124 6.28 5.90 12.53
C THR A 124 5.51 7.04 11.83
N PRO A 125 5.55 8.29 12.32
CA PRO A 125 4.95 9.41 11.61
C PRO A 125 5.57 9.58 10.21
N LEU A 126 4.74 9.92 9.21
CA LEU A 126 5.22 10.21 7.86
C LEU A 126 6.26 11.36 7.86
N GLU A 127 6.05 12.34 8.73
CA GLU A 127 6.90 13.51 8.93
C GLU A 127 8.35 13.14 9.29
N THR A 128 8.54 12.03 10.01
CA THR A 128 9.88 11.53 10.35
C THR A 128 10.66 11.13 9.10
N ILE A 129 9.98 10.63 8.06
CA ILE A 129 10.60 10.13 6.83
C ILE A 129 10.65 11.21 5.73
N ALA A 130 9.74 12.18 5.77
CA ALA A 130 9.64 13.27 4.79
C ALA A 130 10.67 14.41 5.00
N ALA A 131 11.57 14.27 5.98
CA ALA A 131 12.55 15.28 6.39
C ALA A 131 13.70 15.47 5.40
#